data_AF-A0AAD4CRG8-F1
#
_entry.id   AF-A0AAD4CRG8-F1
#
_cell.length_a   1.000
_cell.length_b   1.000
_cell.length_c   1.000
_cell.angle_alpha   90.00
_cell.angle_beta   90.00
_cell.angle_gamma   90.00
#
_symmetry.space_group_name_H-M   'P 1'
#
loop_
_entity.id
_entity.type
_entity.pdbx_description
1 polymer ?
#
loop_
_entity_poly.entity_id
_entity_poly.type
_entity_poly.pdbx_seq_one_letter_code
_entity_poly.pdbx_strand_id
1 'polypeptide(L)'
;MSPVSVLGLPGELLSSPYTQYVIPITIAAVCWVNMKVIPGFWHIRLFKGIITQSLRQRKIDTSKSRVMSISEDSPYIFSYLVTTHHNPPLECDYNMHKSNSTFFSDLDINRAQLLGRLFGGFPRKPSESGKGTEKTLNVALGGVSCVFKREIKPFQRYEIWSRVLAWDHKWLYMVSYFVVAGTGEKVIRSLHTESGKPSGVDFSKAVLASSLSRYVFKDGRMTISPADVLGYNGLISEPEGAENESVFTQQQQKGLEVARLFHGLDTLPTQFEPVPSSVLGIYADL
;
A
#
# COMPACT_ATOMS: atom_id res chain seq x y z
N MET A 1 -25.14 35.48 7.91
CA MET A 1 -24.10 35.94 6.96
C MET A 1 -23.94 34.86 5.91
N SER A 2 -24.15 35.18 4.63
CA SER A 2 -23.96 34.17 3.58
C SER A 2 -22.46 33.84 3.44
N PRO A 3 -22.08 32.62 3.04
CA PRO A 3 -20.67 32.28 2.84
C PRO A 3 -19.96 33.15 1.77
N VAL A 4 -20.73 33.96 1.03
CA VAL A 4 -20.26 34.78 -0.09
C VAL A 4 -19.74 36.15 0.39
N SER A 5 -20.18 36.67 1.54
CA SER A 5 -19.70 37.96 2.07
C SER A 5 -18.27 37.91 2.62
N VAL A 6 -17.70 36.71 2.79
CA VAL A 6 -16.34 36.49 3.31
C VAL A 6 -15.27 36.60 2.21
N LEU A 7 -15.65 36.47 0.93
CA LEU A 7 -14.71 36.36 -0.20
C LEU A 7 -14.37 37.70 -0.89
N GLY A 8 -14.89 38.83 -0.42
CA GLY A 8 -14.52 40.18 -0.91
C GLY A 8 -14.76 40.43 -2.41
N LEU A 9 -15.66 39.67 -3.04
CA LEU A 9 -15.94 39.80 -4.48
C LEU A 9 -16.70 41.11 -4.80
N PRO A 10 -16.38 41.80 -5.89
CA PRO A 10 -17.02 43.06 -6.27
C PRO A 10 -18.53 42.89 -6.48
N GLY A 11 -19.32 43.86 -6.01
CA GLY A 11 -20.78 43.81 -5.92
C GLY A 11 -21.53 43.55 -7.23
N GLU A 12 -20.90 43.77 -8.38
CA GLU A 12 -21.50 43.54 -9.69
C GLU A 12 -21.63 42.05 -10.05
N LEU A 13 -20.71 41.18 -9.59
CA LEU A 13 -20.80 39.72 -9.80
C LEU A 13 -21.90 39.06 -8.95
N LEU A 14 -22.25 39.71 -7.84
CA LEU A 14 -23.22 39.28 -6.83
C LEU A 14 -24.68 39.63 -7.17
N SER A 15 -24.92 40.38 -8.25
CA SER A 15 -26.23 40.91 -8.62
C SER A 15 -27.18 39.89 -9.27
N SER A 16 -26.66 38.71 -9.68
CA SER A 16 -27.46 37.65 -10.28
C SER A 16 -27.92 36.62 -9.22
N PRO A 17 -29.22 36.28 -9.15
CA PRO A 17 -29.77 35.31 -8.20
C PRO A 17 -29.20 33.89 -8.37
N TYR A 18 -28.47 33.64 -9.47
CA TYR A 18 -27.78 32.38 -9.74
C TYR A 18 -26.37 32.33 -9.13
N THR A 19 -25.68 33.46 -8.95
CA THR A 19 -24.30 33.51 -8.45
C THR A 19 -24.18 32.90 -7.05
N GLN A 20 -25.19 33.10 -6.20
CA GLN A 20 -25.24 32.54 -4.84
C GLN A 20 -25.25 31.00 -4.79
N TYR A 21 -25.68 30.33 -5.87
CA TYR A 21 -25.67 28.87 -5.98
C TYR A 21 -24.48 28.35 -6.78
N VAL A 22 -24.03 29.08 -7.80
CA VAL A 22 -22.90 28.67 -8.65
C VAL A 22 -21.60 28.53 -7.86
N ILE A 23 -21.30 29.46 -6.96
CA ILE A 23 -20.07 29.43 -6.14
C ILE A 23 -20.02 28.17 -5.24
N PRO A 24 -21.00 27.90 -4.36
CA PRO A 24 -20.95 26.73 -3.51
C PRO A 24 -21.00 25.42 -4.29
N ILE A 25 -21.73 25.36 -5.41
CA ILE A 25 -21.73 24.18 -6.30
C ILE A 25 -20.33 23.94 -6.88
N THR A 26 -19.67 25.01 -7.33
CA THR A 26 -18.31 24.91 -7.89
C THR A 26 -17.31 24.45 -6.83
N ILE A 27 -17.37 25.02 -5.62
CA ILE A 27 -16.53 24.59 -4.49
C ILE A 27 -16.78 23.11 -4.17
N ALA A 28 -18.05 22.71 -4.05
CA ALA A 28 -18.41 21.32 -3.77
C ALA A 28 -17.91 20.38 -4.86
N ALA A 29 -17.98 20.76 -6.13
CA ALA A 29 -17.45 19.99 -7.25
C ALA A 29 -15.92 19.85 -7.18
N VAL A 30 -15.19 20.94 -6.89
CA VAL A 30 -13.73 20.91 -6.72
C VAL A 30 -13.33 20.02 -5.54
N CYS A 31 -14.02 20.13 -4.40
CA CYS A 31 -13.81 19.27 -3.24
C CYS A 31 -14.10 17.79 -3.57
N TRP A 32 -15.18 17.51 -4.30
CA TRP A 32 -15.55 16.14 -4.69
C TRP A 32 -14.49 15.52 -5.61
N VAL A 33 -14.07 16.24 -6.65
CA VAL A 33 -13.03 15.78 -7.58
C VAL A 33 -11.71 15.52 -6.86
N ASN A 34 -11.38 16.34 -5.84
CA ASN A 34 -10.12 16.24 -5.11
C ASN A 34 -10.28 15.68 -3.70
N MET A 35 -11.30 14.85 -3.50
CA MET A 35 -11.66 14.35 -2.17
C MET A 35 -10.50 13.61 -1.48
N LYS A 36 -9.59 12.99 -2.25
CA LYS A 36 -8.38 12.33 -1.73
C LYS A 36 -7.42 13.27 -0.96
N VAL A 37 -7.42 14.55 -1.31
CA VAL A 37 -6.49 15.56 -0.75
C VAL A 37 -7.12 16.28 0.46
N ILE A 38 -8.43 16.13 0.68
CA ILE A 38 -9.11 16.76 1.81
C ILE A 38 -8.58 16.18 3.13
N PRO A 39 -8.19 17.03 4.11
CA PRO A 39 -7.75 16.58 5.42
C PRO A 39 -8.73 15.58 6.06
N GLY A 40 -8.19 14.52 6.64
CA GLY A 40 -8.99 13.44 7.26
C GLY A 40 -9.51 12.39 6.28
N PHE A 41 -9.69 12.70 4.99
CA PHE A 41 -10.26 11.73 4.04
C PHE A 41 -9.34 10.53 3.80
N TRP A 42 -8.02 10.73 3.86
CA TRP A 42 -7.05 9.63 3.84
C TRP A 42 -7.30 8.61 4.97
N HIS A 43 -7.55 9.07 6.20
CA HIS A 43 -7.83 8.20 7.35
C HIS A 43 -9.12 7.38 7.13
N ILE A 44 -10.17 8.03 6.62
CA ILE A 44 -11.44 7.36 6.29
C ILE A 44 -11.19 6.22 5.29
N ARG A 45 -10.43 6.48 4.22
CA ARG A 45 -10.08 5.47 3.21
C ARG A 45 -9.27 4.32 3.82
N LEU A 46 -8.30 4.63 4.68
CA LEU A 46 -7.45 3.66 5.36
C LEU A 46 -8.28 2.73 6.25
N PHE A 47 -9.02 3.28 7.22
CA PHE A 47 -9.78 2.48 8.18
C PHE A 47 -10.92 1.71 7.52
N LYS A 48 -11.63 2.32 6.55
CA LYS A 48 -12.64 1.62 5.76
C LYS A 48 -12.04 0.39 5.07
N GLY A 49 -10.86 0.53 4.48
CA GLY A 49 -10.14 -0.56 3.83
C GLY A 49 -9.80 -1.68 4.82
N ILE A 50 -9.12 -1.35 5.91
CA ILE A 50 -8.71 -2.32 6.95
C ILE A 50 -9.93 -3.10 7.47
N ILE A 51 -11.00 -2.40 7.85
CA ILE A 51 -12.23 -3.02 8.38
C ILE A 51 -12.86 -3.94 7.33
N THR A 52 -13.00 -3.48 6.10
CA THR A 52 -13.61 -4.26 5.01
C THR A 52 -12.87 -5.58 4.78
N GLN A 53 -11.54 -5.54 4.72
CA GLN A 53 -10.74 -6.74 4.46
C GLN A 53 -10.70 -7.70 5.66
N SER A 54 -10.62 -7.15 6.88
CA SER A 54 -10.64 -7.94 8.11
C SER A 54 -11.95 -8.70 8.27
N LEU A 55 -13.10 -8.05 8.01
CA LEU A 55 -14.41 -8.69 8.07
C LEU A 55 -14.63 -9.73 6.97
N ARG A 56 -14.09 -9.49 5.77
CA ARG A 56 -14.14 -10.48 4.68
C ARG A 56 -13.32 -11.72 4.96
N GLN A 57 -12.21 -11.62 5.70
CA GLN A 57 -11.38 -12.77 6.06
C GLN A 57 -12.06 -13.66 7.10
N ARG A 58 -12.68 -13.07 8.14
CA ARG A 58 -13.40 -13.84 9.17
C ARG A 58 -14.52 -14.72 8.61
N LYS A 59 -15.16 -14.29 7.51
CA LYS A 59 -16.17 -15.09 6.79
C LYS A 59 -15.59 -16.28 6.03
N ILE A 60 -14.31 -16.21 5.67
CA ILE A 60 -13.61 -17.30 4.96
C ILE A 60 -13.11 -18.34 5.97
N ASP A 61 -12.54 -17.89 7.10
CA ASP A 61 -12.09 -18.77 8.19
C ASP A 61 -13.22 -19.61 8.79
N THR A 62 -14.46 -19.13 8.75
CA THR A 62 -15.64 -19.89 9.22
C THR A 62 -16.05 -21.02 8.27
N SER A 63 -15.50 -21.09 7.06
CA SER A 63 -15.94 -22.04 6.02
C SER A 63 -15.00 -23.22 5.74
N LYS A 64 -13.72 -23.22 6.12
CA LYS A 64 -12.81 -24.40 6.16
C LYS A 64 -11.38 -23.98 6.51
N SER A 65 -10.74 -24.78 7.36
CA SER A 65 -9.38 -24.63 7.84
C SER A 65 -8.33 -24.97 6.75
N ARG A 66 -7.13 -24.40 6.94
CA ARG A 66 -5.79 -24.76 6.38
C ARG A 66 -5.48 -24.19 5.00
N VAL A 67 -4.52 -23.26 4.98
CA VAL A 67 -3.73 -22.80 3.82
C VAL A 67 -4.56 -22.65 2.56
N MET A 68 -5.31 -21.56 2.46
CA MET A 68 -6.12 -21.27 1.28
C MET A 68 -5.21 -20.88 0.10
N SER A 69 -4.69 -21.90 -0.56
CA SER A 69 -4.14 -21.78 -1.91
C SER A 69 -5.27 -21.29 -2.81
N ILE A 70 -5.11 -20.13 -3.45
CA ILE A 70 -6.08 -19.60 -4.45
C ILE A 70 -6.00 -20.45 -5.74
N SER A 71 -4.90 -21.18 -5.89
CA SER A 71 -4.59 -22.25 -6.85
C SER A 71 -3.62 -23.20 -6.14
N GLU A 72 -3.69 -24.51 -6.38
CA GLU A 72 -2.89 -25.55 -5.70
C GLU A 72 -1.37 -25.22 -5.60
N ASP A 73 -0.84 -24.36 -6.49
CA ASP A 73 0.58 -24.02 -6.57
C ASP A 73 1.05 -22.72 -5.87
N SER A 74 0.17 -21.90 -5.27
CA SER A 74 0.58 -20.58 -4.71
C SER A 74 0.11 -20.34 -3.27
N PRO A 75 1.04 -20.15 -2.31
CA PRO A 75 0.68 -19.86 -0.93
C PRO A 75 -0.04 -18.52 -0.77
N TYR A 76 -1.05 -18.49 0.12
CA TYR A 76 -1.89 -17.32 0.39
C TYR A 76 -1.09 -16.04 0.69
N ILE A 77 0.00 -16.13 1.46
CA ILE A 77 0.83 -14.99 1.86
C ILE A 77 1.45 -14.24 0.66
N PHE A 78 1.72 -14.96 -0.43
CA PHE A 78 2.32 -14.39 -1.65
C PHE A 78 1.26 -13.97 -2.68
N SER A 79 -0.03 -14.08 -2.35
CA SER A 79 -1.10 -13.64 -3.23
C SER A 79 -1.19 -12.12 -3.28
N TYR A 80 -1.55 -11.58 -4.44
CA TYR A 80 -1.74 -10.13 -4.62
C TYR A 80 -3.08 -9.66 -4.05
N LEU A 81 -3.04 -8.55 -3.34
CA LEU A 81 -4.20 -7.68 -3.13
C LEU A 81 -4.18 -6.53 -4.12
N VAL A 82 -5.28 -6.37 -4.86
CA VAL A 82 -5.45 -5.32 -5.85
C VAL A 82 -6.43 -4.26 -5.34
N THR A 83 -6.05 -2.98 -5.43
CA THR A 83 -6.96 -1.84 -5.21
C THR A 83 -6.95 -0.91 -6.43
N THR A 84 -8.09 -0.30 -6.73
CA THR A 84 -8.22 0.65 -7.85
C THR A 84 -8.25 2.07 -7.34
N HIS A 85 -7.52 2.95 -8.02
CA HIS A 85 -7.32 4.35 -7.67
C HIS A 85 -7.45 5.23 -8.91
N HIS A 86 -7.50 6.55 -8.69
CA HIS A 86 -7.39 7.56 -9.73
C HIS A 86 -6.51 8.71 -9.22
N ASN A 87 -5.92 9.46 -10.15
CA ASN A 87 -5.09 10.61 -9.87
C ASN A 87 -5.90 11.92 -9.99
N PRO A 88 -6.41 12.51 -8.90
CA PRO A 88 -7.10 13.79 -8.97
C PRO A 88 -6.11 14.94 -9.29
N PRO A 89 -6.57 16.05 -9.88
CA PRO A 89 -5.69 17.17 -10.23
C PRO A 89 -4.84 17.70 -9.07
N LEU A 90 -5.37 17.77 -7.85
CA LEU A 90 -4.61 18.25 -6.67
C LEU A 90 -3.58 17.25 -6.13
N GLU A 91 -3.47 16.04 -6.70
CA GLU A 91 -2.33 15.16 -6.46
C GLU A 91 -1.22 15.31 -7.51
N CYS A 92 -1.41 16.17 -8.53
CA CYS A 92 -0.41 16.42 -9.55
C CYS A 92 0.64 17.44 -9.08
N ASP A 93 1.88 17.27 -9.54
CA ASP A 93 2.95 18.24 -9.36
C ASP A 93 2.95 19.33 -10.45
N TYR A 94 4.00 20.15 -10.49
CA TYR A 94 4.16 21.22 -11.48
C TYR A 94 4.19 20.70 -12.93
N ASN A 95 4.59 19.44 -13.15
CA ASN A 95 4.63 18.82 -14.47
C ASN A 95 3.26 18.30 -14.91
N MET A 96 2.20 18.48 -14.12
CA MET A 96 0.85 17.98 -14.40
C MET A 96 0.75 16.46 -14.45
N HIS A 97 1.59 15.76 -13.67
CA HIS A 97 1.47 14.32 -13.45
C HIS A 97 1.42 14.03 -11.96
N LYS A 98 0.97 12.84 -11.58
CA LYS A 98 0.91 12.42 -10.18
C LYS A 98 2.25 12.71 -9.49
N SER A 99 2.22 13.54 -8.46
CA SER A 99 3.40 13.89 -7.69
C SER A 99 4.00 12.65 -7.03
N ASN A 100 5.32 12.52 -7.07
CA ASN A 100 6.07 11.39 -6.50
C ASN A 100 5.68 11.10 -5.04
N SER A 101 5.40 12.14 -4.25
CA SER A 101 5.00 12.00 -2.84
C SER A 101 3.63 11.33 -2.67
N THR A 102 2.70 11.55 -3.60
CA THR A 102 1.33 11.05 -3.50
C THR A 102 1.19 9.57 -3.90
N PHE A 103 2.26 8.92 -4.39
CA PHE A 103 2.28 7.47 -4.53
C PHE A 103 2.23 6.78 -3.16
N PHE A 104 2.93 7.33 -2.16
CA PHE A 104 3.02 6.74 -0.83
C PHE A 104 1.68 6.75 -0.10
N SER A 105 0.86 7.79 -0.28
CA SER A 105 -0.47 7.87 0.35
C SER A 105 -1.42 6.76 -0.12
N ASP A 106 -1.36 6.36 -1.39
CA ASP A 106 -2.14 5.24 -1.90
C ASP A 106 -1.50 3.88 -1.57
N LEU A 107 -0.16 3.80 -1.49
CA LEU A 107 0.55 2.62 -0.99
C LEU A 107 0.18 2.31 0.46
N ASP A 108 0.02 3.31 1.32
CA ASP A 108 -0.42 3.11 2.70
C ASP A 108 -1.77 2.40 2.76
N ILE A 109 -2.72 2.84 1.93
CA ILE A 109 -4.07 2.27 1.88
C ILE A 109 -4.03 0.83 1.38
N ASN A 110 -3.31 0.55 0.30
CA ASN A 110 -3.25 -0.80 -0.27
C ASN A 110 -2.50 -1.77 0.65
N ARG A 111 -1.35 -1.38 1.22
CA ARG A 111 -0.55 -2.22 2.13
C ARG A 111 -1.29 -2.48 3.45
N ALA A 112 -1.99 -1.49 4.00
CA ALA A 112 -2.81 -1.70 5.20
C ALA A 112 -4.00 -2.64 4.94
N GLN A 113 -4.63 -2.55 3.77
CA GLN A 113 -5.65 -3.52 3.36
C GLN A 113 -5.07 -4.93 3.20
N LEU A 114 -3.87 -5.06 2.64
CA LEU A 114 -3.20 -6.36 2.50
C LEU A 114 -2.90 -6.97 3.87
N LEU A 115 -2.33 -6.19 4.79
CA LEU A 115 -2.10 -6.64 6.17
C LEU A 115 -3.41 -7.06 6.85
N GLY A 116 -4.45 -6.22 6.77
CA GLY A 116 -5.77 -6.53 7.34
C GLY A 116 -6.39 -7.80 6.74
N ARG A 117 -6.14 -8.06 5.44
CA ARG A 117 -6.61 -9.24 4.73
C ARG A 117 -5.83 -10.50 5.13
N LEU A 118 -4.51 -10.42 5.23
CA LEU A 118 -3.65 -11.54 5.60
C LEU A 118 -3.89 -11.97 7.05
N PHE A 119 -3.93 -11.02 7.99
CA PHE A 119 -4.06 -11.32 9.41
C PHE A 119 -5.51 -11.43 9.90
N GLY A 120 -6.51 -11.15 9.04
CA GLY A 120 -7.92 -11.09 9.45
C GLY A 120 -8.20 -9.99 10.48
N GLY A 121 -7.43 -8.92 10.45
CA GLY A 121 -7.36 -7.89 11.49
C GLY A 121 -5.92 -7.45 11.73
N PHE A 122 -5.50 -7.50 12.99
CA PHE A 122 -4.12 -7.19 13.39
C PHE A 122 -3.32 -8.48 13.55
N PRO A 123 -1.99 -8.45 13.30
CA PRO A 123 -1.13 -9.58 13.60
C PRO A 123 -1.17 -9.91 15.09
N ARG A 124 -1.15 -11.20 15.41
CA ARG A 124 -1.26 -11.70 16.78
C ARG A 124 -0.04 -12.50 17.21
N LYS A 125 0.15 -12.64 18.51
CA LYS A 125 1.10 -13.56 19.14
C LYS A 125 0.48 -14.20 20.40
N PRO A 126 1.03 -15.32 20.91
CA PRO A 126 0.56 -15.89 22.17
C PRO A 126 0.88 -14.94 23.33
N SER A 127 -0.05 -14.84 24.29
CA SER A 127 0.18 -14.12 25.54
C SER A 127 0.99 -14.95 26.52
N GLU A 128 1.95 -14.32 27.19
CA GLU A 128 2.78 -14.93 28.24
C GLU A 128 1.98 -15.26 29.51
N SER A 129 0.76 -14.73 29.65
CA SER A 129 -0.11 -14.93 30.81
C SER A 129 -0.81 -16.30 30.91
N GLY A 130 -0.48 -17.26 30.02
CA GLY A 130 -0.85 -18.67 30.15
C GLY A 130 -2.33 -19.04 29.98
N LYS A 131 -3.24 -18.08 29.78
CA LYS A 131 -4.70 -18.32 29.67
C LYS A 131 -5.25 -18.36 28.24
N GLY A 132 -4.44 -18.71 27.26
CA GLY A 132 -4.87 -18.76 25.85
C GLY A 132 -5.33 -17.40 25.29
N THR A 133 -4.95 -16.30 25.94
CA THR A 133 -5.23 -14.95 25.46
C THR A 133 -4.24 -14.60 24.34
N GLU A 134 -4.73 -13.95 23.29
CA GLU A 134 -3.89 -13.49 22.18
C GLU A 134 -3.56 -12.00 22.38
N LYS A 135 -2.35 -11.59 22.01
CA LYS A 135 -1.96 -10.16 22.01
C LYS A 135 -1.80 -9.66 20.59
N THR A 136 -2.38 -8.51 20.29
CA THR A 136 -2.20 -7.82 19.00
C THR A 136 -0.85 -7.11 18.95
N LEU A 137 -0.20 -7.15 17.79
CA LEU A 137 1.06 -6.49 17.52
C LEU A 137 0.84 -5.21 16.72
N ASN A 138 1.68 -4.21 16.99
CA ASN A 138 1.78 -3.03 16.14
C ASN A 138 2.65 -3.35 14.92
N VAL A 139 2.30 -2.77 13.78
CA VAL A 139 3.08 -2.88 12.54
C VAL A 139 3.62 -1.50 12.20
N ALA A 140 4.93 -1.35 12.15
CA ALA A 140 5.58 -0.08 11.82
C ALA A 140 6.33 -0.18 10.49
N LEU A 141 6.18 0.84 9.64
CA LEU A 141 6.94 0.97 8.40
C LEU A 141 8.34 1.51 8.73
N GLY A 142 9.38 0.75 8.39
CA GLY A 142 10.78 1.13 8.65
C GLY A 142 11.54 1.63 7.44
N GLY A 143 10.91 1.62 6.27
CA GLY A 143 11.52 2.11 5.03
C GLY A 143 10.67 1.78 3.82
N VAL A 144 10.71 2.66 2.83
CA VAL A 144 10.07 2.48 1.54
C VAL A 144 10.99 3.01 0.45
N SER A 145 11.07 2.29 -0.65
CA SER A 145 11.69 2.74 -1.89
C SER A 145 10.67 2.63 -3.02
N CYS A 146 10.69 3.57 -3.95
CA CYS A 146 9.79 3.59 -5.09
C CYS A 146 10.55 4.02 -6.34
N VAL A 147 10.36 3.27 -7.42
CA VAL A 147 10.91 3.56 -8.74
C VAL A 147 9.74 3.89 -9.66
N PHE A 148 9.75 5.11 -10.20
CA PHE A 148 8.75 5.62 -11.13
C PHE A 148 9.22 5.33 -12.55
N LYS A 149 8.45 4.53 -13.30
CA LYS A 149 8.79 4.12 -14.67
C LYS A 149 8.07 4.94 -15.72
N ARG A 150 6.80 5.30 -15.45
CA ARG A 150 5.92 6.03 -16.35
C ARG A 150 5.02 6.96 -15.53
N GLU A 151 4.73 8.13 -16.11
CA GLU A 151 3.83 9.11 -15.51
C GLU A 151 2.39 8.59 -15.36
N ILE A 152 1.69 9.13 -14.37
CA ILE A 152 0.24 8.94 -14.21
C ILE A 152 -0.42 10.30 -14.43
N LYS A 153 -1.20 10.41 -15.50
CA LYS A 153 -1.84 11.67 -15.94
C LYS A 153 -2.98 12.08 -15.01
N PRO A 154 -3.43 13.34 -15.06
CA PRO A 154 -4.61 13.78 -14.33
C PRO A 154 -5.82 12.93 -14.74
N PHE A 155 -6.65 12.57 -13.76
CA PHE A 155 -7.82 11.69 -13.88
C PHE A 155 -7.52 10.25 -14.32
N GLN A 156 -6.27 9.90 -14.61
CA GLN A 156 -5.91 8.55 -15.00
C GLN A 156 -6.21 7.56 -13.86
N ARG A 157 -6.92 6.49 -14.20
CA ARG A 157 -7.16 5.36 -13.30
C ARG A 157 -5.99 4.39 -13.36
N TYR A 158 -5.69 3.78 -12.22
CA TYR A 158 -4.65 2.76 -12.10
C TYR A 158 -5.02 1.76 -11.00
N GLU A 159 -4.32 0.65 -10.99
CA GLU A 159 -4.42 -0.36 -9.95
C GLU A 159 -3.11 -0.43 -9.16
N ILE A 160 -3.21 -0.76 -7.88
CA ILE A 160 -2.06 -1.07 -7.03
C ILE A 160 -2.16 -2.53 -6.64
N TRP A 161 -1.11 -3.29 -6.96
CA TRP A 161 -0.99 -4.71 -6.67
C TRP A 161 0.09 -4.90 -5.64
N SER A 162 -0.26 -5.33 -4.43
CA SER A 162 0.72 -5.63 -3.40
C SER A 162 0.64 -7.05 -2.89
N ARG A 163 1.78 -7.60 -2.52
CA ARG A 163 1.90 -8.90 -1.85
C ARG A 163 3.10 -8.88 -0.91
N VAL A 164 3.16 -9.84 0.00
CA VAL A 164 4.42 -10.13 0.70
C VAL A 164 5.44 -10.63 -0.34
N LEU A 165 6.64 -10.07 -0.26
CA LEU A 165 7.76 -10.48 -1.10
C LEU A 165 8.61 -11.53 -0.39
N ALA A 166 9.01 -11.24 0.84
CA ALA A 166 9.83 -12.09 1.69
C ALA A 166 9.83 -11.55 3.13
N TRP A 167 10.55 -12.21 4.03
CA TRP A 167 10.84 -11.72 5.37
C TRP A 167 12.22 -12.20 5.82
N ASP A 168 12.84 -11.47 6.73
CA ASP A 168 14.03 -11.89 7.47
C ASP A 168 13.75 -11.98 8.98
N HIS A 169 14.78 -11.94 9.81
CA HIS A 169 14.68 -12.01 11.28
C HIS A 169 13.98 -10.80 11.93
N LYS A 170 13.86 -9.67 11.23
CA LYS A 170 13.37 -8.39 11.75
C LYS A 170 12.27 -7.78 10.89
N TRP A 171 12.37 -7.91 9.58
CA TRP A 171 11.58 -7.18 8.59
C TRP A 171 10.71 -8.11 7.75
N LEU A 172 9.44 -7.72 7.59
CA LEU A 172 8.55 -8.21 6.56
C LEU A 172 8.66 -7.28 5.33
N TYR A 173 9.01 -7.84 4.18
CA TYR A 173 9.14 -7.09 2.94
C TYR A 173 7.87 -7.22 2.10
N MET A 174 7.35 -6.09 1.63
CA MET A 174 6.20 -6.03 0.72
C MET A 174 6.60 -5.36 -0.58
N VAL A 175 6.15 -5.95 -1.68
CA VAL A 175 6.29 -5.35 -3.01
C VAL A 175 4.94 -4.83 -3.48
N SER A 176 4.96 -3.67 -4.12
CA SER A 176 3.80 -3.00 -4.68
C SER A 176 4.07 -2.57 -6.11
N TYR A 177 3.10 -2.79 -7.01
CA TYR A 177 3.17 -2.34 -8.39
C TYR A 177 1.98 -1.42 -8.70
N PHE A 178 2.27 -0.23 -9.21
CA PHE A 178 1.27 0.60 -9.87
C PHE A 178 1.17 0.11 -11.30
N VAL A 179 -0.03 -0.25 -11.75
CA VAL A 179 -0.26 -0.74 -13.11
C VAL A 179 -1.42 0.00 -13.77
N VAL A 180 -1.43 0.02 -15.09
CA VAL A 180 -2.53 0.58 -15.89
C VAL A 180 -3.85 -0.10 -15.50
N ALA A 181 -4.92 0.68 -15.33
CA ALA A 181 -6.24 0.14 -14.99
C ALA A 181 -6.74 -0.87 -16.04
N GLY A 182 -7.44 -1.91 -15.57
CA GLY A 182 -7.92 -3.02 -16.40
C GLY A 182 -6.88 -4.13 -16.60
N THR A 183 -5.68 -4.01 -16.02
CA THR A 183 -4.69 -5.09 -16.04
C THR A 183 -5.19 -6.29 -15.23
N GLY A 184 -5.80 -6.08 -14.06
CA GLY A 184 -6.34 -7.16 -13.21
C GLY A 184 -7.42 -7.97 -13.89
N GLU A 185 -8.38 -7.31 -14.54
CA GLU A 185 -9.44 -8.02 -15.26
C GLU A 185 -8.86 -8.91 -16.39
N LYS A 186 -7.87 -8.40 -17.14
CA LYS A 186 -7.21 -9.17 -18.20
C LYS A 186 -6.47 -10.39 -17.65
N VAL A 187 -5.76 -10.22 -16.53
CA VAL A 187 -5.05 -11.32 -15.86
C VAL A 187 -6.05 -12.36 -15.36
N ILE A 188 -7.10 -11.95 -14.63
CA ILE A 188 -8.13 -12.87 -14.11
C ILE A 188 -8.82 -13.62 -15.25
N ARG A 189 -9.20 -12.94 -16.33
CA ARG A 189 -9.83 -13.58 -17.50
C ARG A 189 -8.92 -14.63 -18.15
N SER A 190 -7.61 -14.36 -18.21
CA SER A 190 -6.65 -15.32 -18.77
C SER A 190 -6.44 -16.56 -17.92
N LEU A 191 -6.60 -16.46 -16.59
CA LEU A 191 -6.54 -17.61 -15.69
C LEU A 191 -7.73 -18.55 -15.87
N HIS A 192 -8.88 -18.04 -16.31
CA HIS A 192 -10.07 -18.85 -16.61
C HIS A 192 -10.07 -19.44 -18.03
N THR A 193 -9.09 -19.11 -18.87
CA THR A 193 -8.98 -19.65 -20.24
C THR A 193 -7.99 -20.82 -20.24
N GLU A 194 -8.29 -21.92 -20.97
CA GLU A 194 -7.50 -23.17 -20.97
C GLU A 194 -6.02 -23.00 -21.33
N SER A 195 -5.64 -21.88 -21.95
CA SER A 195 -4.25 -21.57 -22.30
C SER A 195 -3.37 -21.18 -21.10
N GLY A 196 -3.95 -20.84 -19.94
CA GLY A 196 -3.26 -20.57 -18.66
C GLY A 196 -2.23 -19.43 -18.68
N LYS A 197 -1.94 -18.84 -19.84
CA LYS A 197 -1.03 -17.73 -20.04
C LYS A 197 -1.84 -16.46 -20.25
N PRO A 198 -1.45 -15.34 -19.61
CA PRO A 198 -1.97 -14.02 -19.93
C PRO A 198 -1.54 -13.61 -21.34
N SER A 199 -2.18 -14.19 -22.36
CA SER A 199 -1.94 -13.86 -23.76
C SER A 199 -2.31 -12.40 -23.99
N GLY A 200 -1.29 -11.56 -24.26
CA GLY A 200 -1.48 -10.15 -24.61
C GLY A 200 -1.28 -9.12 -23.50
N VAL A 201 -0.86 -9.51 -22.29
CA VAL A 201 -0.45 -8.54 -21.25
C VAL A 201 1.06 -8.45 -21.18
N ASP A 202 1.61 -7.39 -21.75
CA ASP A 202 3.01 -7.02 -21.55
C ASP A 202 3.16 -6.32 -20.19
N PHE A 203 3.48 -7.10 -19.14
CA PHE A 203 3.64 -6.58 -17.78
C PHE A 203 4.72 -5.49 -17.67
N SER A 204 5.75 -5.55 -18.52
CA SER A 204 6.80 -4.52 -18.52
C SER A 204 6.24 -3.15 -18.90
N LYS A 205 5.30 -3.13 -19.86
CA LYS A 205 4.59 -1.92 -20.28
C LYS A 205 3.44 -1.57 -19.33
N ALA A 206 2.83 -2.55 -18.68
CA ALA A 206 1.71 -2.31 -17.77
C ALA A 206 2.13 -1.60 -16.47
N VAL A 207 3.37 -1.82 -16.00
CA VAL A 207 3.87 -1.25 -14.74
C VAL A 207 4.26 0.22 -14.89
N LEU A 208 3.58 1.08 -14.15
CA LEU A 208 3.80 2.53 -14.08
C LEU A 208 4.85 2.88 -13.01
N ALA A 209 4.83 2.20 -11.87
CA ALA A 209 5.81 2.34 -10.81
C ALA A 209 5.94 1.04 -10.00
N SER A 210 7.07 0.86 -9.33
CA SER A 210 7.36 -0.30 -8.48
C SER A 210 7.88 0.17 -7.13
N SER A 211 7.34 -0.36 -6.03
CA SER A 211 7.75 0.01 -4.68
C SER A 211 8.07 -1.22 -3.85
N LEU A 212 9.07 -1.07 -2.99
CA LEU A 212 9.47 -2.04 -1.99
C LEU A 212 9.39 -1.39 -0.61
N SER A 213 8.82 -2.10 0.35
CA SER A 213 8.62 -1.62 1.73
C SER A 213 9.11 -2.64 2.73
N ARG A 214 9.63 -2.18 3.88
CA ARG A 214 9.97 -3.06 5.02
C ARG A 214 9.17 -2.69 6.26
N TYR A 215 8.57 -3.68 6.88
CA TYR A 215 7.72 -3.55 8.07
C TYR A 215 8.28 -4.32 9.25
N VAL A 216 8.17 -3.77 10.45
CA VAL A 216 8.56 -4.44 11.69
C VAL A 216 7.34 -4.69 12.55
N PHE A 217 7.27 -5.87 13.16
CA PHE A 217 6.27 -6.21 14.16
C PHE A 217 6.75 -5.81 15.56
N LYS A 218 5.90 -5.13 16.31
CA LYS A 218 6.23 -4.56 17.61
C LYS A 218 5.26 -4.99 18.69
N ASP A 219 5.81 -5.53 19.77
CA ASP A 219 5.13 -5.64 21.07
C ASP A 219 5.70 -4.57 22.01
N GLY A 220 5.05 -3.40 22.06
CA GLY A 220 5.60 -2.23 22.73
C GLY A 220 6.96 -1.84 22.13
N ARG A 221 8.04 -1.95 22.92
CA ARG A 221 9.41 -1.67 22.46
C ARG A 221 10.10 -2.89 21.85
N MET A 222 9.58 -4.09 22.10
CA MET A 222 10.19 -5.33 21.60
C MET A 222 9.84 -5.56 20.14
N THR A 223 10.83 -6.00 19.36
CA THR A 223 10.64 -6.46 17.99
C THR A 223 10.36 -7.95 18.00
N ILE A 224 9.33 -8.37 17.27
CA ILE A 224 8.99 -9.78 17.09
C ILE A 224 9.38 -10.22 15.68
N SER A 225 9.98 -11.40 15.55
CA SER A 225 10.39 -11.95 14.26
C SER A 225 9.17 -12.13 13.35
N PRO A 226 9.23 -11.70 12.08
CA PRO A 226 8.18 -11.98 11.11
C PRO A 226 7.85 -13.47 10.98
N ALA A 227 8.85 -14.36 11.06
CA ALA A 227 8.60 -15.81 10.94
C ALA A 227 7.65 -16.30 12.04
N ASP A 228 7.88 -15.90 13.30
CA ASP A 228 7.05 -16.27 14.44
C ASP A 228 5.62 -15.73 14.30
N VAL A 229 5.49 -14.47 13.87
CA VAL A 229 4.18 -13.83 13.66
C VAL A 229 3.42 -14.53 12.53
N LEU A 230 4.08 -14.81 11.41
CA LEU A 230 3.45 -15.48 10.29
C LEU A 230 3.04 -16.92 10.63
N GLY A 231 3.90 -17.66 11.32
CA GLY A 231 3.63 -19.04 11.75
C GLY A 231 2.45 -19.09 12.73
N TYR A 232 2.45 -18.22 13.74
CA TYR A 232 1.36 -18.14 14.72
C TYR A 232 0.01 -17.77 14.08
N ASN A 233 0.02 -16.91 13.07
CA ASN A 233 -1.20 -16.53 12.34
C ASN A 233 -1.56 -17.50 11.20
N GLY A 234 -0.87 -18.65 11.08
CA GLY A 234 -1.16 -19.69 10.10
C GLY A 234 -0.88 -19.29 8.64
N LEU A 235 -0.03 -18.28 8.43
CA LEU A 235 0.32 -17.76 7.10
C LEU A 235 1.49 -18.51 6.45
N ILE A 236 2.28 -19.19 7.26
CA ILE A 236 3.31 -20.13 6.83
C ILE A 236 3.13 -21.43 7.62
N SER A 237 3.42 -22.55 6.99
CA SER A 237 3.46 -23.87 7.66
C SER A 237 4.89 -24.20 8.01
N GLU A 238 5.12 -24.85 9.15
CA GLU A 238 6.40 -25.49 9.41
C GLU A 238 6.61 -26.64 8.40
N PRO A 239 7.80 -26.78 7.81
CA PRO A 239 8.05 -27.85 6.86
C PRO A 239 8.00 -29.20 7.59
N GLU A 240 6.96 -29.99 7.34
CA GLU A 240 6.96 -31.41 7.69
C GLU A 240 7.92 -32.15 6.73
N GLY A 241 9.13 -32.44 7.21
CA GLY A 241 10.11 -33.29 6.51
C GLY A 241 11.23 -32.53 5.78
N ALA A 242 12.44 -33.07 5.88
CA ALA A 242 13.70 -32.41 5.51
C ALA A 242 14.10 -32.49 4.01
N GLU A 243 13.24 -33.02 3.12
CA GLU A 243 13.67 -33.40 1.76
C GLU A 243 13.05 -32.62 0.60
N ASN A 244 12.14 -31.67 0.85
CA ASN A 244 11.65 -30.76 -0.19
C ASN A 244 11.80 -29.31 0.27
N GLU A 245 12.57 -28.50 -0.46
CA GLU A 245 12.59 -27.06 -0.25
C GLU A 245 11.17 -26.53 -0.44
N SER A 246 10.55 -26.08 0.65
CA SER A 246 9.17 -25.63 0.60
C SER A 246 9.03 -24.44 -0.35
N VAL A 247 7.89 -24.33 -1.06
CA VAL A 247 7.58 -23.18 -1.93
C VAL A 247 7.79 -21.84 -1.20
N PHE A 248 7.56 -21.82 0.12
CA PHE A 248 7.83 -20.66 0.98
C PHE A 248 9.30 -20.28 1.00
N THR A 249 10.21 -21.24 1.26
CA THR A 249 11.65 -20.99 1.33
C THR A 249 12.19 -20.45 0.01
N GLN A 250 11.80 -21.07 -1.11
CA GLN A 250 12.27 -20.64 -2.42
C GLN A 250 11.78 -19.22 -2.78
N GLN A 251 10.50 -18.90 -2.51
CA GLN A 251 9.96 -17.56 -2.75
C GLN A 251 10.55 -16.51 -1.81
N GLN A 252 10.75 -16.87 -0.54
CA GLN A 252 11.40 -16.03 0.46
C GLN A 252 12.82 -15.67 0.04
N GLN A 253 13.64 -16.65 -0.37
CA GLN A 253 15.02 -16.41 -0.78
C GLN A 253 15.10 -15.49 -2.01
N LYS A 254 14.28 -15.76 -3.04
CA LYS A 254 14.18 -14.88 -4.23
C LYS A 254 13.81 -13.45 -3.86
N GLY A 255 12.90 -13.28 -2.89
CA GLY A 255 12.49 -11.95 -2.43
C GLY A 255 13.55 -11.25 -1.58
N LEU A 256 14.31 -11.98 -0.77
CA LEU A 256 15.39 -11.44 0.05
C LEU A 256 16.53 -10.86 -0.79
N GLU A 257 16.83 -11.44 -1.94
CA GLU A 257 17.80 -10.89 -2.89
C GLU A 257 17.44 -9.46 -3.31
N VAL A 258 16.16 -9.19 -3.57
CA VAL A 258 15.66 -7.84 -3.89
C VAL A 258 15.69 -6.94 -2.65
N ALA A 259 15.40 -7.49 -1.47
CA ALA A 259 15.36 -6.76 -0.21
C ALA A 259 16.73 -6.20 0.22
N ARG A 260 17.84 -6.79 -0.26
CA ARG A 260 19.21 -6.30 -0.02
C ARG A 260 19.42 -4.83 -0.39
N LEU A 261 18.58 -4.26 -1.26
CA LEU A 261 18.54 -2.83 -1.55
C LEU A 261 18.55 -1.97 -0.27
N PHE A 262 17.80 -2.38 0.76
CA PHE A 262 17.71 -1.62 2.01
C PHE A 262 19.02 -1.61 2.81
N HIS A 263 19.90 -2.61 2.64
CA HIS A 263 21.22 -2.58 3.29
C HIS A 263 22.05 -1.39 2.78
N GLY A 264 21.99 -1.10 1.48
CA GLY A 264 22.66 0.08 0.91
C GLY A 264 22.04 1.40 1.35
N LEU A 265 20.72 1.42 1.62
CA LEU A 265 20.07 2.63 2.15
C LEU A 265 20.43 2.89 3.62
N ASP A 266 20.64 1.83 4.41
CA ASP A 266 21.01 1.95 5.82
C ASP A 266 22.43 2.53 6.03
N THR A 267 23.28 2.54 5.01
CA THR A 267 24.62 3.17 5.07
C THR A 267 24.61 4.67 4.76
N LEU A 268 23.52 5.23 4.26
CA LEU A 268 23.44 6.66 3.90
C LEU A 268 23.82 7.62 5.04
N PRO A 269 23.47 7.38 6.32
CA PRO A 269 23.90 8.26 7.41
C PRO A 269 25.42 8.38 7.53
N THR A 270 26.19 7.35 7.13
CA THR A 270 27.65 7.42 7.18
C THR A 270 28.25 8.30 6.09
N GLN A 271 27.46 8.66 5.07
CA GLN A 271 27.87 9.57 4.00
C GLN A 271 27.66 11.05 4.36
N PHE A 272 27.03 11.33 5.50
CA PHE A 272 26.80 12.69 5.97
C PHE A 272 28.05 13.22 6.69
N GLU A 273 28.99 13.75 5.93
CA GLU A 273 30.20 14.42 6.45
C GLU A 273 30.07 15.95 6.28
N PRO A 274 29.97 16.73 7.38
CA PRO A 274 29.87 18.18 7.28
C PRO A 274 31.23 18.76 6.90
N VAL A 275 31.39 19.16 5.63
CA VAL A 275 32.55 19.96 5.20
C VAL A 275 32.18 21.44 5.36
N PRO A 276 32.85 22.22 6.24
CA PRO A 276 32.45 23.59 6.55
C PRO A 276 32.41 24.55 5.35
N SER A 277 33.14 24.23 4.28
CA SER A 277 33.18 24.98 3.03
C SER A 277 32.18 24.51 1.96
N SER A 278 31.35 23.50 2.23
CA SER A 278 30.46 22.87 1.24
C SER A 278 28.96 23.19 1.39
N VAL A 279 28.58 24.05 2.35
CA VAL A 279 27.17 24.44 2.55
C VAL A 279 26.89 25.74 1.80
N LEU A 280 26.04 25.67 0.77
CA LEU A 280 25.71 26.82 -0.09
C LEU A 280 24.93 27.93 0.62
N GLY A 281 24.24 27.61 1.71
CA GLY A 281 23.45 28.55 2.49
C GLY A 281 22.40 27.83 3.33
N ILE A 282 21.75 28.59 4.22
CA ILE A 282 20.60 28.12 5.00
C ILE A 282 19.38 28.91 4.52
N TYR A 283 18.38 28.20 4.00
CA TYR A 283 17.16 28.79 3.46
C TYR A 283 15.95 28.21 4.18
N ALA A 284 14.99 29.06 4.50
CA ALA A 284 13.68 28.63 5.00
C ALA A 284 12.77 28.31 3.81
N ASP A 285 11.93 27.29 3.96
CA ASP A 285 10.96 26.84 2.95
C ASP A 285 9.71 27.76 2.89
N LEU A 286 9.55 28.70 3.83
CA LEU A 286 8.53 29.76 3.87
C LEU A 286 9.03 30.96 4.68
#